data_AF-A0A3C0DXN2-F1
#
_entry.id   AF-A0A3C0DXN2-F1
#
_cell.length_a   1.000
_cell.length_b   1.000
_cell.length_c   1.000
_cell.angle_alpha   90.00
_cell.angle_beta   90.00
_cell.angle_gamma   90.00
#
_symmetry.space_group_name_H-M   'P 1'
#
loop_
_entity.id
_entity.type
_entity.pdbx_description
1 polymer ?
#
loop_
_entity_poly.entity_id
_entity_poly.type
_entity_poly.pdbx_seq_one_letter_code
_entity_poly.pdbx_strand_id
1 'polypeptide(L)'
;MKSWASWGLMWGSFLALWVALDTWMPAPPWRLFSPPAGRMAPMPPKPVQVLGLPEAPNASTPLTTADVERLDSVPLSPSWKIAGSARAWFQLGTFFQKLEQAHRMQVDVYHWGDSQIEGDRITGALREHFQKEHGGQGAGWVMPLTPAPTFAVRQSTTGGVRRVAGFGPRRNAEARRLPFFAVNRFDSASTWTLRSNPMARAHCQTWSNMALWQAGEGQWDVSPRTTSSPSAAAPW
;
A
#
# COMPACT_ATOMS: atom_id res chain seq x y z
N MET A 1 -11.17 15.62 -37.41
CA MET A 1 -12.02 16.09 -36.28
C MET A 1 -11.14 16.19 -35.05
N LYS A 2 -11.10 17.34 -34.36
CA LYS A 2 -10.07 17.63 -33.33
C LYS A 2 -10.32 16.81 -32.05
N SER A 3 -9.31 16.07 -31.60
CA SER A 3 -9.36 15.09 -30.49
C SER A 3 -9.88 15.65 -29.16
N TRP A 4 -9.72 16.95 -28.90
CA TRP A 4 -10.16 17.58 -27.65
C TRP A 4 -11.68 17.53 -27.44
N ALA A 5 -12.48 17.56 -28.52
CA ALA A 5 -13.94 17.50 -28.42
C ALA A 5 -14.42 16.10 -27.98
N SER A 6 -13.78 15.04 -28.46
CA SER A 6 -14.05 13.66 -28.03
C SER A 6 -13.65 13.43 -26.56
N TRP A 7 -12.55 14.03 -26.11
CA TRP A 7 -12.14 14.00 -24.71
C TRP A 7 -13.12 14.76 -23.79
N GLY A 8 -13.60 15.92 -24.22
CA GLY A 8 -14.61 16.68 -23.49
C GLY A 8 -15.93 15.92 -23.35
N LEU A 9 -16.38 15.26 -24.43
CA LEU A 9 -17.57 14.42 -24.40
C LEU A 9 -17.42 13.20 -23.48
N MET A 10 -16.26 12.55 -23.50
CA MET A 10 -15.99 11.38 -22.63
C MET A 10 -16.02 11.77 -21.15
N TRP A 11 -15.36 12.87 -20.77
CA TRP A 11 -15.36 13.32 -19.37
C TRP A 11 -16.73 13.86 -18.95
N GLY A 12 -17.45 14.54 -19.83
CA GLY A 12 -18.81 15.01 -19.56
C GLY A 12 -19.79 13.86 -19.32
N SER A 13 -19.71 12.80 -20.11
CA SER A 13 -20.56 11.61 -19.93
C SER A 13 -20.19 10.81 -18.69
N PHE A 14 -18.90 10.73 -18.33
CA PHE A 14 -18.47 10.10 -17.07
C PHE A 14 -18.96 10.89 -15.84
N LEU A 15 -18.87 12.22 -15.87
CA LEU A 15 -19.36 13.06 -14.78
C LEU A 15 -20.89 13.02 -14.64
N ALA A 16 -21.61 13.03 -15.77
CA ALA A 16 -23.06 12.90 -15.77
C ALA A 16 -23.51 11.55 -15.22
N LEU A 17 -22.82 10.46 -15.59
CA LEU A 17 -23.08 9.13 -15.03
C LEU A 17 -22.78 9.08 -13.53
N TRP A 18 -21.67 9.67 -13.09
CA TRP A 18 -21.34 9.77 -11.66
C TRP A 18 -22.43 10.49 -10.86
N VAL A 19 -22.88 11.66 -11.34
CA VAL A 19 -23.95 12.44 -10.69
C VAL A 19 -25.24 11.65 -10.66
N ALA A 20 -25.62 11.00 -11.76
CA ALA A 20 -26.82 10.17 -11.82
C ALA A 20 -26.77 9.00 -10.82
N LEU A 21 -25.63 8.33 -10.69
CA LEU A 21 -25.44 7.26 -9.71
C LEU A 21 -25.56 7.77 -8.26
N ASP A 22 -24.96 8.93 -7.96
CA ASP A 22 -24.98 9.51 -6.60
C ASP A 22 -26.36 10.03 -6.17
N THR A 23 -27.13 10.60 -7.11
CA THR A 23 -28.44 11.21 -6.78
C THR A 23 -29.62 10.26 -6.92
N TRP A 24 -29.56 9.25 -7.80
CA TRP A 24 -30.73 8.46 -8.20
C TRP A 24 -30.61 6.98 -7.83
N MET A 25 -29.42 6.48 -7.50
CA MET A 25 -29.34 5.14 -6.93
C MET A 25 -29.72 5.17 -5.45
N PRO A 26 -30.56 4.23 -4.98
CA PRO A 26 -30.73 4.03 -3.56
C PRO A 26 -29.37 3.72 -2.93
N ALA A 27 -29.11 4.27 -1.74
CA ALA A 27 -27.93 3.93 -0.98
C ALA A 27 -27.78 2.40 -0.92
N PRO A 28 -26.59 1.85 -1.21
CA PRO A 28 -26.42 0.41 -1.25
C PRO A 28 -26.92 -0.20 0.06
N PRO A 29 -27.70 -1.30 0.02
CA PRO A 29 -28.30 -1.90 1.22
C PRO A 29 -27.25 -2.47 2.19
N TRP A 30 -25.99 -2.55 1.76
CA TRP A 30 -24.83 -2.92 2.54
C TRP A 30 -24.18 -1.67 3.14
N ARG A 31 -24.56 -1.32 4.38
CA ARG A 31 -23.64 -0.66 5.31
C ARG A 31 -22.76 -1.76 5.90
N LEU A 32 -21.73 -2.18 5.16
CA LEU A 32 -20.89 -3.33 5.53
C LEU A 32 -20.16 -3.12 6.86
N PHE A 33 -20.01 -1.87 7.30
CA PHE A 33 -19.37 -1.53 8.56
C PHE A 33 -20.10 -0.36 9.22
N SER A 34 -20.38 -0.48 10.52
CA SER A 34 -20.64 0.70 11.33
C SER A 34 -19.34 1.52 11.36
N PRO A 35 -19.34 2.79 10.95
CA PRO A 35 -18.15 3.62 11.10
C PRO A 35 -17.71 3.56 12.58
N PRO A 36 -16.40 3.41 12.87
CA PRO A 36 -15.93 3.37 14.24
C PRO A 36 -16.45 4.61 14.98
N ALA A 37 -16.86 4.43 16.23
CA ALA A 37 -17.53 5.46 17.03
C ALA A 37 -16.71 6.76 17.23
N GLY A 38 -15.45 6.78 16.78
CA GLY A 38 -14.67 7.99 16.59
C GLY A 38 -13.69 7.83 15.43
N ARG A 39 -13.30 8.96 14.81
CA ARG A 39 -12.14 9.01 13.91
C ARG A 39 -10.92 8.54 14.70
N MET A 40 -10.29 7.44 14.27
CA MET A 40 -9.07 6.97 14.90
C MET A 40 -7.97 8.02 14.75
N ALA A 41 -7.39 8.45 15.87
CA ALA A 41 -6.28 9.39 15.87
C ALA A 41 -5.03 8.72 15.29
N PRO A 42 -4.20 9.46 14.52
CA PRO A 42 -2.94 8.93 14.01
C PRO A 42 -2.02 8.52 15.18
N MET A 43 -1.34 7.38 15.03
CA MET A 43 -0.35 6.93 16.01
C MET A 43 0.76 7.97 16.19
N PRO A 44 1.23 8.22 17.43
CA PRO A 44 2.34 9.13 17.69
C PRO A 44 3.61 8.63 16.98
N PRO A 45 4.41 9.55 16.41
CA PRO A 45 5.61 9.19 15.67
C PRO A 45 6.66 8.55 16.57
N LYS A 46 7.18 7.40 16.15
CA LYS A 46 8.33 6.71 16.75
C LYS A 46 9.61 7.08 15.97
N PRO A 47 10.77 7.13 16.66
CA PRO A 47 12.04 7.40 16.00
C PRO A 47 12.34 6.37 14.90
N VAL A 48 13.08 6.81 13.88
CA VAL A 48 13.45 5.98 12.73
C VAL A 48 14.32 4.82 13.19
N GLN A 49 13.94 3.60 12.80
CA GLN A 49 14.70 2.39 13.14
C GLN A 49 15.36 1.79 11.90
N VAL A 50 16.64 1.44 11.99
CA VAL A 50 17.30 0.65 10.94
C VAL A 50 17.05 -0.82 11.25
N LEU A 51 16.33 -1.51 10.38
CA LEU A 51 15.99 -2.93 10.51
C LEU A 51 16.83 -3.77 9.54
N GLY A 52 17.35 -4.89 10.02
CA GLY A 52 17.96 -5.91 9.17
C GLY A 52 16.90 -6.62 8.34
N LEU A 53 17.33 -7.23 7.22
CA LEU A 53 16.45 -8.15 6.48
C LEU A 53 16.03 -9.30 7.41
N PRO A 54 14.74 -9.65 7.48
CA PRO A 54 14.22 -10.72 8.30
C PRO A 54 14.83 -12.02 7.81
N GLU A 55 15.33 -12.80 8.75
CA GLU A 55 15.57 -14.22 8.51
C GLU A 55 14.24 -14.85 8.07
N ALA A 56 14.30 -15.75 7.10
CA ALA A 56 13.10 -16.38 6.53
C ALA A 56 12.22 -16.91 7.69
N PRO A 57 10.95 -16.50 7.80
CA PRO A 57 10.15 -16.85 8.97
C PRO A 57 10.01 -18.37 9.06
N ASN A 58 10.16 -18.89 10.28
CA ASN A 58 9.88 -20.28 10.62
C ASN A 58 8.50 -20.66 10.08
N ALA A 59 8.48 -21.66 9.20
CA ALA A 59 7.31 -22.06 8.44
C ALA A 59 6.13 -22.38 9.35
N SER A 60 5.00 -21.71 9.12
CA SER A 60 3.71 -22.09 9.71
C SER A 60 3.41 -23.55 9.36
N THR A 61 2.86 -24.32 10.30
CA THR A 61 2.47 -25.71 10.07
C THR A 61 1.52 -25.80 8.86
N PRO A 62 1.83 -26.61 7.83
CA PRO A 62 0.96 -26.78 6.68
C PRO A 62 -0.39 -27.38 7.11
N LEU A 63 -1.49 -26.87 6.54
CA LEU A 63 -2.82 -27.45 6.71
C LEU A 63 -2.87 -28.86 6.12
N THR A 64 -3.61 -29.77 6.78
CA THR A 64 -3.81 -31.13 6.27
C THR A 64 -4.88 -31.16 5.17
N THR A 65 -4.93 -32.21 4.35
CA THR A 65 -5.95 -32.39 3.31
C THR A 65 -7.38 -32.36 3.87
N ALA A 66 -7.58 -32.96 5.05
CA ALA A 66 -8.88 -32.95 5.73
C ALA A 66 -9.29 -31.56 6.22
N ASP A 67 -8.31 -30.71 6.56
CA ASP A 67 -8.57 -29.32 6.91
C ASP A 67 -9.00 -28.50 5.69
N VAL A 68 -8.41 -28.79 4.53
CA VAL A 68 -8.75 -28.14 3.25
C VAL A 68 -10.17 -28.52 2.82
N GLU A 69 -10.52 -29.80 2.84
CA GLU A 69 -11.85 -30.29 2.41
C GLU A 69 -12.99 -29.76 3.29
N ARG A 70 -12.81 -29.77 4.61
CA ARG A 70 -13.82 -29.25 5.55
C ARG A 70 -14.07 -27.79 5.31
N LEU A 71 -13.01 -27.02 5.13
CA LEU A 71 -13.12 -25.62 4.82
C LEU A 71 -13.93 -25.50 3.52
N ASP A 72 -13.53 -26.13 2.41
CA ASP A 72 -14.13 -25.90 1.07
C ASP A 72 -15.64 -26.14 0.98
N SER A 73 -16.24 -26.77 1.99
CA SER A 73 -17.68 -26.99 2.11
C SER A 73 -18.49 -25.78 2.62
N VAL A 74 -17.86 -24.66 3.02
CA VAL A 74 -18.58 -23.48 3.56
C VAL A 74 -19.39 -22.77 2.45
N PRO A 75 -20.74 -22.73 2.53
CA PRO A 75 -21.57 -22.10 1.51
C PRO A 75 -21.54 -20.57 1.62
N LEU A 76 -21.48 -19.88 0.48
CA LEU A 76 -21.40 -18.43 0.39
C LEU A 76 -22.58 -17.86 -0.39
N SER A 77 -22.85 -16.57 -0.16
CA SER A 77 -23.97 -15.86 -0.79
C SER A 77 -23.81 -15.81 -2.34
N PRO A 78 -24.85 -16.16 -3.13
CA PRO A 78 -24.80 -16.16 -4.59
C PRO A 78 -24.52 -14.79 -5.24
N SER A 79 -24.68 -13.69 -4.51
CA SER A 79 -24.54 -12.32 -5.04
C SER A 79 -23.09 -11.83 -5.13
N TRP A 80 -22.14 -12.53 -4.52
CA TRP A 80 -20.73 -12.15 -4.51
C TRP A 80 -19.98 -12.97 -5.56
N LYS A 81 -19.47 -12.31 -6.62
CA LYS A 81 -18.65 -12.95 -7.67
C LYS A 81 -17.22 -13.28 -7.22
N ILE A 82 -16.99 -13.35 -5.92
CA ILE A 82 -15.72 -13.79 -5.35
C ILE A 82 -15.94 -15.24 -4.94
N ALA A 83 -15.32 -16.16 -5.68
CA ALA A 83 -15.26 -17.56 -5.32
C ALA A 83 -13.87 -17.85 -4.72
N GLY A 84 -13.81 -18.79 -3.80
CA GLY A 84 -12.55 -19.19 -3.18
C GLY A 84 -12.73 -20.49 -2.43
N SER A 85 -11.64 -21.25 -2.29
CA SER A 85 -11.54 -22.30 -1.29
C SER A 85 -11.80 -21.67 0.08
N ALA A 86 -12.36 -22.39 1.03
CA ALA A 86 -12.53 -21.78 2.34
C ALA A 86 -11.25 -21.75 3.16
N ARG A 87 -10.19 -22.41 2.70
CA ARG A 87 -8.85 -21.98 3.11
C ARG A 87 -8.64 -20.50 2.79
N ALA A 88 -8.97 -20.05 1.57
CA ALA A 88 -8.87 -18.64 1.22
C ALA A 88 -9.83 -17.78 2.06
N TRP A 89 -11.07 -18.21 2.29
CA TRP A 89 -12.02 -17.48 3.14
C TRP A 89 -11.59 -17.38 4.60
N PHE A 90 -11.05 -18.45 5.17
CA PHE A 90 -10.50 -18.45 6.52
C PHE A 90 -9.32 -17.49 6.64
N GLN A 91 -8.42 -17.48 5.65
CA GLN A 91 -7.30 -16.54 5.63
C GLN A 91 -7.78 -15.09 5.48
N LEU A 92 -8.78 -14.86 4.62
CA LEU A 92 -9.39 -13.54 4.45
C LEU A 92 -10.09 -13.07 5.73
N GLY A 93 -10.83 -13.95 6.41
CA GLY A 93 -11.44 -13.65 7.70
C GLY A 93 -10.40 -13.36 8.78
N THR A 94 -9.32 -14.14 8.85
CA THR A 94 -8.18 -13.89 9.75
C THR A 94 -7.53 -12.54 9.47
N PHE A 95 -7.38 -12.17 8.19
CA PHE A 95 -6.88 -10.86 7.79
C PHE A 95 -7.78 -9.74 8.32
N PHE A 96 -9.10 -9.82 8.11
CA PHE A 96 -10.03 -8.80 8.61
C PHE A 96 -10.07 -8.72 10.15
N GLN A 97 -10.01 -9.86 10.85
CA GLN A 97 -9.89 -9.87 12.31
C GLN A 97 -8.62 -9.17 12.82
N LYS A 98 -7.50 -9.32 12.10
CA LYS A 98 -6.27 -8.57 12.42
C LYS A 98 -6.41 -7.09 12.08
N LEU A 99 -7.11 -6.75 11.00
CA LEU A 99 -7.33 -5.39 10.56
C LEU A 99 -8.18 -4.58 11.57
N GLU A 100 -9.14 -5.23 12.24
CA GLU A 100 -9.87 -4.65 13.38
C GLU A 100 -8.96 -4.31 14.58
N GLN A 101 -7.78 -4.93 14.66
CA GLN A 101 -6.79 -4.69 15.70
C GLN A 101 -5.68 -3.73 15.25
N ALA A 102 -5.79 -3.12 14.06
CA ALA A 102 -4.78 -2.23 13.49
C ALA A 102 -4.50 -0.97 14.33
N HIS A 103 -5.40 -0.62 15.26
CA HIS A 103 -5.15 0.42 16.28
C HIS A 103 -4.12 0.03 17.33
N ARG A 104 -3.91 -1.27 17.56
CA ARG A 104 -3.01 -1.82 18.59
C ARG A 104 -1.76 -2.45 17.99
N MET A 105 -1.83 -2.90 16.74
CA MET A 105 -0.71 -3.55 16.06
C MET A 105 -0.56 -3.03 14.64
N GLN A 106 0.67 -3.06 14.12
CA GLN A 106 0.92 -2.79 12.72
C GLN A 106 0.47 -3.97 11.86
N VAL A 107 -0.35 -3.70 10.84
CA VAL A 107 -0.76 -4.67 9.82
C VAL A 107 -0.21 -4.21 8.47
N ASP A 108 0.81 -4.91 7.97
CA ASP A 108 1.39 -4.63 6.66
C ASP A 108 0.65 -5.42 5.57
N VAL A 109 0.13 -4.70 4.57
CA VAL A 109 -0.54 -5.29 3.40
C VAL A 109 0.40 -5.17 2.21
N TYR A 110 0.90 -6.31 1.74
CA TYR A 110 1.72 -6.37 0.55
C TYR A 110 0.86 -6.70 -0.66
N HIS A 111 0.97 -5.87 -1.69
CA HIS A 111 0.23 -6.03 -2.94
C HIS A 111 1.22 -6.20 -4.09
N TRP A 112 1.27 -7.39 -4.66
CA TRP A 112 2.13 -7.71 -5.80
C TRP A 112 1.31 -7.81 -7.06
N GLY A 113 1.85 -7.30 -8.16
CA GLY A 113 1.21 -7.36 -9.46
C GLY A 113 2.07 -6.73 -10.53
N ASP A 114 1.41 -6.28 -11.59
CA ASP A 114 2.03 -5.62 -12.73
C ASP A 114 2.18 -4.10 -12.52
N SER A 115 2.36 -3.38 -13.64
CA SER A 115 2.51 -1.93 -13.67
C SER A 115 1.31 -1.14 -13.13
N GLN A 116 0.12 -1.72 -13.03
CA GLN A 116 -1.05 -1.07 -12.41
C GLN A 116 -0.93 -0.97 -10.90
N ILE A 117 -0.35 -2.02 -10.29
CA ILE A 117 -0.06 -2.07 -8.86
C ILE A 117 1.16 -1.21 -8.54
N GLU A 118 2.19 -1.28 -9.38
CA GLU A 118 3.42 -0.50 -9.22
C GLU A 118 3.17 1.01 -9.30
N GLY A 119 2.32 1.43 -10.24
CA GLY A 119 1.89 2.82 -10.38
C GLY A 119 0.88 3.27 -9.33
N ASP A 120 0.56 2.43 -8.34
CA ASP A 120 -0.32 2.77 -7.20
C ASP A 120 -1.77 3.11 -7.57
N ARG A 121 -2.25 2.68 -8.75
CA ARG A 121 -3.62 2.99 -9.21
C ARG A 121 -4.69 2.22 -8.45
N ILE A 122 -4.43 0.94 -8.16
CA ILE A 122 -5.34 0.09 -7.38
C ILE A 122 -4.94 0.11 -5.91
N THR A 123 -3.64 -0.03 -5.61
CA THR A 123 -3.10 -0.01 -4.25
C THR A 123 -3.45 1.27 -3.51
N GLY A 124 -3.44 2.42 -4.19
CA GLY A 124 -3.83 3.71 -3.59
C GLY A 124 -5.27 3.72 -3.13
N ALA A 125 -6.20 3.17 -3.92
CA ALA A 125 -7.61 3.09 -3.56
C ALA A 125 -7.85 2.14 -2.37
N LEU A 126 -7.22 0.95 -2.37
CA LEU A 126 -7.33 -0.01 -1.27
C LEU A 126 -6.72 0.55 0.03
N ARG A 127 -5.53 1.14 -0.05
CA ARG A 127 -4.87 1.78 1.10
C ARG A 127 -5.71 2.92 1.66
N GLU A 128 -6.28 3.76 0.80
CA GLU A 128 -7.19 4.83 1.23
C GLU A 128 -8.40 4.27 1.98
N HIS A 129 -9.01 3.21 1.48
CA HIS A 129 -10.16 2.59 2.12
C HIS A 129 -9.80 1.99 3.48
N PHE A 130 -8.76 1.17 3.54
CA PHE A 130 -8.31 0.55 4.81
C PHE A 130 -7.87 1.59 5.84
N GLN A 131 -7.13 2.63 5.44
CA GLN A 131 -6.68 3.65 6.38
C GLN A 131 -7.83 4.56 6.85
N LYS A 132 -8.87 4.75 6.05
CA LYS A 132 -10.09 5.46 6.48
C LYS A 132 -10.88 4.66 7.51
N GLU A 133 -11.01 3.35 7.32
CA GLU A 133 -11.84 2.50 8.18
C GLU A 133 -11.11 2.04 9.45
N HIS A 134 -9.84 1.67 9.33
CA HIS A 134 -9.07 1.04 10.40
C HIS A 134 -7.90 1.90 10.90
N GLY A 135 -7.78 3.13 10.41
CA GLY A 135 -6.68 4.03 10.73
C GLY A 135 -5.34 3.63 10.09
N GLY A 136 -4.31 4.40 10.40
CA GLY A 136 -2.98 4.26 9.79
C GLY A 136 -2.67 5.41 8.83
N GLN A 137 -1.38 5.57 8.54
CA GLN A 137 -0.89 6.66 7.70
C GLN A 137 0.38 6.27 6.94
N GLY A 138 0.70 7.07 5.93
CA GLY A 138 1.86 6.93 5.08
C GLY A 138 1.67 6.00 3.89
N ALA A 139 2.74 5.86 3.13
CA ALA A 139 2.78 5.07 1.92
C ALA A 139 3.04 3.58 2.14
N GLY A 140 3.36 3.19 3.38
CA GLY A 140 3.86 1.85 3.70
C GLY A 140 5.26 1.64 3.14
N TRP A 141 5.48 0.48 2.54
CA TRP A 141 6.75 0.09 1.98
C TRP A 141 7.09 0.86 0.70
N VAL A 142 8.26 1.48 0.68
CA VAL A 142 8.76 2.22 -0.48
C VAL A 142 10.17 1.78 -0.82
N MET A 143 10.43 1.50 -2.11
CA MET A 143 11.75 1.18 -2.64
C MET A 143 12.37 2.44 -3.28
N PRO A 144 13.66 2.74 -3.06
CA PRO A 144 14.28 3.98 -3.54
C PRO A 144 14.25 4.26 -5.04
N LEU A 145 14.39 3.21 -5.85
CA LEU A 145 14.34 3.28 -7.31
C LEU A 145 13.37 2.22 -7.81
N THR A 146 12.18 2.67 -8.19
CA THR A 146 11.11 1.86 -8.81
C THR A 146 11.06 2.08 -10.32
N PRO A 147 10.69 1.06 -11.11
CA PRO A 147 10.45 1.21 -12.56
C PRO A 147 9.37 2.25 -12.94
N ALA A 148 8.31 2.37 -12.14
CA ALA A 148 7.22 3.31 -12.35
C ALA A 148 7.10 4.30 -11.17
N PRO A 149 6.72 5.56 -11.44
CA PRO A 149 6.38 6.50 -10.38
C PRO A 149 5.09 6.06 -9.69
N THR A 150 5.03 6.26 -8.39
CA THR A 150 3.86 5.96 -7.54
C THR A 150 3.10 7.24 -7.19
N PHE A 151 1.77 7.16 -7.07
CA PHE A 151 0.97 8.29 -6.62
C PHE A 151 1.17 8.62 -5.14
N ALA A 152 1.65 7.68 -4.32
CA ALA A 152 1.86 7.90 -2.89
C ALA A 152 2.99 8.88 -2.56
N VAL A 153 4.11 8.77 -3.26
CA VAL A 153 5.38 9.43 -2.89
C VAL A 153 6.11 9.96 -4.11
N ARG A 154 6.94 10.98 -3.89
CA ARG A 154 7.92 11.46 -4.86
C ARG A 154 9.32 11.11 -4.38
N GLN A 155 10.11 10.59 -5.30
CA GLN A 155 11.46 10.11 -4.99
C GLN A 155 12.47 10.72 -5.94
N SER A 156 13.66 10.97 -5.44
CA SER A 156 14.81 11.30 -6.26
C SER A 156 16.05 10.64 -5.68
N THR A 157 16.97 10.24 -6.55
CA THR A 157 18.28 9.71 -6.16
C THR A 157 19.39 10.51 -6.81
N THR A 158 20.53 10.60 -6.13
CA THR A 158 21.77 11.15 -6.67
C THR A 158 22.90 10.14 -6.40
N GLY A 159 23.94 10.11 -7.24
CA GLY A 159 25.00 9.11 -7.16
C GLY A 159 24.67 7.79 -7.88
N GLY A 160 25.47 6.74 -7.65
CA GLY A 160 25.33 5.43 -8.26
C GLY A 160 24.34 4.53 -7.54
N VAL A 161 23.04 4.76 -7.77
CA VAL A 161 21.98 3.85 -7.31
C VAL A 161 21.60 2.88 -8.42
N ARG A 162 21.71 1.57 -8.16
CA ARG A 162 21.36 0.51 -9.12
C ARG A 162 20.29 -0.42 -8.59
N ARG A 163 19.22 -0.64 -9.34
CA ARG A 163 18.22 -1.67 -9.05
C ARG A 163 18.68 -3.05 -9.51
N VAL A 164 18.54 -4.05 -8.65
CA VAL A 164 18.70 -5.48 -8.95
C VAL A 164 17.34 -6.15 -8.76
N ALA A 165 16.76 -6.68 -9.83
CA ALA A 165 15.40 -7.21 -9.82
C ALA A 165 15.36 -8.72 -10.14
N GLY A 166 14.34 -9.40 -9.62
CA GLY A 166 14.07 -10.83 -9.86
C GLY A 166 13.45 -11.13 -11.23
N PHE A 167 13.07 -10.08 -11.97
CA PHE A 167 12.36 -10.14 -13.24
C PHE A 167 12.96 -9.15 -14.24
N GLY A 168 12.66 -9.35 -15.52
CA GLY A 168 13.17 -8.54 -16.62
C GLY A 168 14.54 -8.97 -17.16
N PRO A 169 15.10 -8.20 -18.11
CA PRO A 169 16.45 -8.43 -18.63
C PRO A 169 17.48 -8.32 -17.50
N ARG A 170 18.43 -9.27 -17.42
CA ARG A 170 19.46 -9.36 -16.36
C ARG A 170 18.89 -9.61 -14.94
N ARG A 171 17.86 -10.45 -14.84
CA ARG A 171 17.27 -10.88 -13.57
C ARG A 171 18.26 -11.55 -12.63
N ASN A 172 18.10 -11.32 -11.33
CA ASN A 172 18.75 -12.07 -10.26
C ASN A 172 17.70 -12.90 -9.49
N ALA A 173 17.84 -14.23 -9.50
CA ALA A 173 16.88 -15.13 -8.85
C ALA A 173 16.72 -14.88 -7.34
N GLU A 174 17.78 -14.46 -6.65
CA GLU A 174 17.75 -14.18 -5.21
C GLU A 174 16.82 -13.02 -4.87
N ALA A 175 16.74 -12.03 -5.75
CA ALA A 175 15.89 -10.85 -5.55
C ALA A 175 14.40 -11.22 -5.49
N ARG A 176 13.97 -12.37 -6.04
CA ARG A 176 12.58 -12.86 -5.95
C ARG A 176 12.13 -13.22 -4.53
N ARG A 177 13.07 -13.35 -3.59
CA ARG A 177 12.78 -13.64 -2.18
C ARG A 177 12.58 -12.35 -1.36
N LEU A 178 12.82 -11.19 -1.95
CA LEU A 178 12.74 -9.90 -1.27
C LEU A 178 11.35 -9.25 -1.45
N PRO A 179 10.91 -8.36 -0.54
CA PRO A 179 9.55 -7.79 -0.55
C PRO A 179 9.10 -7.15 -1.87
N PHE A 180 10.01 -6.49 -2.61
CA PHE A 180 9.72 -5.86 -3.90
C PHE A 180 10.09 -6.70 -5.11
N PHE A 181 10.46 -7.98 -4.87
CA PHE A 181 11.17 -8.82 -5.81
C PHE A 181 12.42 -8.13 -6.40
N ALA A 182 12.99 -7.20 -5.65
CA ALA A 182 14.08 -6.33 -6.05
C ALA A 182 14.74 -5.69 -4.83
N VAL A 183 15.94 -5.17 -5.05
CA VAL A 183 16.70 -4.34 -4.10
C VAL A 183 17.41 -3.21 -4.85
N ASN A 184 17.68 -2.10 -4.17
CA ASN A 184 18.55 -1.05 -4.69
C ASN A 184 19.90 -1.10 -3.98
N ARG A 185 20.98 -1.13 -4.77
CA ARG A 185 22.35 -0.98 -4.29
C ARG A 185 22.75 0.47 -4.40
N PHE A 186 23.30 0.99 -3.31
CA PHE A 186 23.85 2.33 -3.19
C PHE A 186 25.37 2.24 -3.23
N ASP A 187 26.02 3.22 -3.86
CA ASP A 187 27.45 3.46 -3.66
C ASP A 187 27.69 4.37 -2.45
N SER A 188 28.96 4.63 -2.13
CA SER A 188 29.37 5.41 -0.96
C SER A 188 29.02 6.90 -1.01
N ALA A 189 28.53 7.43 -2.14
CA ALA A 189 28.20 8.84 -2.33
C ALA A 189 26.74 9.04 -2.81
N SER A 190 25.89 8.04 -2.59
CA SER A 190 24.51 8.08 -3.05
C SER A 190 23.56 8.66 -2.01
N THR A 191 22.59 9.44 -2.48
CA THR A 191 21.51 9.98 -1.64
C THR A 191 20.17 9.55 -2.20
N TRP A 192 19.25 9.19 -1.32
CA TRP A 192 17.84 9.01 -1.63
C TRP A 192 17.01 10.04 -0.89
N THR A 193 16.25 10.83 -1.63
CA THR A 193 15.26 11.74 -1.07
C THR A 193 13.87 11.18 -1.32
N LEU A 194 13.11 11.00 -0.25
CA LEU A 194 11.72 10.60 -0.26
C LEU A 194 10.85 11.76 0.21
N ARG A 195 9.78 12.08 -0.52
CA ARG A 195 8.79 13.10 -0.15
C ARG A 195 7.38 12.56 -0.33
N SER A 196 6.43 13.09 0.43
CA SER A 196 5.02 12.90 0.11
C SER A 196 4.72 13.50 -1.26
N ASN A 197 3.86 12.84 -2.03
CA ASN A 197 3.32 13.45 -3.24
C ASN A 197 2.18 14.39 -2.85
N PRO A 198 2.18 15.68 -3.24
CA PRO A 198 1.08 16.59 -2.94
C PRO A 198 -0.28 16.13 -3.52
N MET A 199 -0.23 15.31 -4.57
CA MET A 199 -1.42 14.69 -5.18
C MET A 199 -1.86 13.41 -4.45
N ALA A 200 -1.06 12.89 -3.52
CA ALA A 200 -1.48 11.76 -2.69
C ALA A 200 -2.59 12.19 -1.73
N ARG A 201 -3.36 11.21 -1.27
CA ARG A 201 -4.37 11.42 -0.23
C ARG A 201 -3.74 11.91 1.08
N ALA A 202 -4.48 12.68 1.87
CA ALA A 202 -3.97 13.31 3.10
C ALA A 202 -3.28 12.34 4.07
N HIS A 203 -3.86 11.15 4.29
CA HIS A 203 -3.27 10.12 5.15
C HIS A 203 -1.93 9.57 4.62
N CYS A 204 -1.62 9.72 3.33
CA CYS A 204 -0.32 9.33 2.76
C CYS A 204 0.76 10.40 2.90
N GLN A 205 0.35 11.64 3.25
CA GLN A 205 1.24 12.79 3.29
C GLN A 205 1.99 12.93 4.61
N THR A 206 1.55 12.22 5.64
CA THR A 206 2.18 12.17 6.97
C THR A 206 2.82 10.81 7.20
N TRP A 207 4.04 10.82 7.75
CA TRP A 207 4.76 9.61 8.17
C TRP A 207 5.05 9.73 9.65
N SER A 208 4.57 8.77 10.44
CA SER A 208 4.79 8.73 11.89
C SER A 208 5.95 7.83 12.24
N ASN A 209 5.99 6.66 11.62
CA ASN A 209 7.00 5.64 11.89
C ASN A 209 7.69 5.32 10.58
N MET A 210 9.02 5.44 10.55
CA MET A 210 9.82 5.02 9.41
C MET A 210 10.83 3.98 9.87
N ALA A 211 11.01 2.96 9.05
CA ALA A 211 12.10 2.03 9.23
C ALA A 211 12.87 1.92 7.91
N LEU A 212 14.20 1.92 8.01
CA LEU A 212 15.07 1.70 6.85
C LEU A 212 15.54 0.25 6.87
N TRP A 213 15.31 -0.44 5.76
CA TRP A 213 15.72 -1.82 5.59
C TRP A 213 16.97 -1.89 4.72
N GLN A 214 18.07 -2.36 5.30
CA GLN A 214 19.35 -2.45 4.61
C GLN A 214 20.09 -3.75 4.93
N ALA A 215 21.02 -4.09 4.05
CA ALA A 215 21.98 -5.17 4.26
C ALA A 215 23.37 -4.71 3.81
N GLY A 216 24.38 -5.00 4.63
CA GLY A 216 25.77 -4.57 4.42
C GLY A 216 26.17 -3.39 5.30
N GLU A 217 27.42 -2.97 5.16
CA GLU A 217 27.99 -1.84 5.88
C GLU A 217 27.54 -0.52 5.24
N GLY A 218 26.77 0.28 5.98
CA GLY A 218 26.25 1.56 5.51
C GLY A 218 25.67 2.36 6.67
N GLN A 219 26.13 3.59 6.82
CA GLN A 219 25.55 4.56 7.75
C GLN A 219 24.59 5.47 6.98
N TRP A 220 23.38 5.64 7.50
CA TRP A 220 22.38 6.52 6.93
C TRP A 220 22.13 7.69 7.87
N ASP A 221 22.33 8.90 7.37
CA ASP A 221 21.82 10.09 8.01
C ASP A 221 20.37 10.31 7.56
N VAL A 222 19.42 9.96 8.43
CA VAL A 222 18.00 10.15 8.18
C VAL A 222 17.56 11.46 8.84
N SER A 223 17.75 12.56 8.13
CA SER A 223 17.27 13.87 8.56
C SER A 223 15.94 14.21 7.87
N PRO A 224 14.90 14.66 8.60
CA PRO A 224 13.82 15.40 7.96
C PRO A 224 14.43 16.63 7.30
N ARG A 225 14.05 16.94 6.06
CA ARG A 225 14.49 18.19 5.43
C ARG A 225 13.97 19.34 6.28
N THR A 226 14.87 20.13 6.86
CA THR A 226 14.56 21.38 7.56
C THR A 226 14.03 22.41 6.57
N THR A 227 12.75 22.30 6.23
CA THR A 227 11.99 23.41 5.66
C THR A 227 11.39 24.18 6.82
N SER A 228 11.72 25.48 6.89
CA SER A 228 11.07 26.51 7.73
C SER A 228 9.58 26.21 7.95
N SER A 229 9.18 26.21 9.23
CA SER A 229 7.84 26.18 9.82
C SER A 229 6.65 25.73 8.94
N PRO A 230 5.90 24.68 9.32
CA PRO A 230 4.64 24.36 8.66
C PRO A 230 3.61 25.45 8.96
N SER A 231 3.39 26.36 8.01
CA SER A 231 2.20 27.22 7.97
C SER A 231 1.03 26.43 7.40
N ALA A 232 0.45 25.56 8.22
CA ALA A 232 -0.97 25.22 8.15
C ALA A 232 -1.31 24.37 9.38
N ALA A 233 -2.20 24.87 10.23
CA ALA A 233 -2.87 24.03 11.19
C ALA A 233 -3.65 22.95 10.43
N ALA A 234 -3.44 21.69 10.78
CA ALA A 234 -4.29 20.61 10.31
C ALA A 234 -5.75 20.92 10.72
N PRO A 235 -6.73 20.84 9.80
CA PRO A 235 -8.12 20.92 10.19
C PRO A 235 -8.46 19.61 10.90
N TRP A 236 -8.64 19.70 12.22
CA TRP A 236 -9.28 18.65 13.01
C TRP A 236 -10.73 18.48 12.53
#